data_AF-D3FBE7-F1
#
_entry.id   AF-D3FBE7-F1
#
_cell.length_a   1.000
_cell.length_b   1.000
_cell.length_c   1.000
_cell.angle_alpha   90.00
_cell.angle_beta   90.00
_cell.angle_gamma   90.00
#
_symmetry.space_group_name_H-M   'P 1'
#
loop_
_entity.id
_entity.type
_entity.pdbx_description
1 polymer ?
#
loop_
_entity_poly.entity_id
_entity_poly.type
_entity_poly.pdbx_seq_one_letter_code
_entity_poly.pdbx_strand_id
1 'polypeptide(L)'
;MSNSLPAAPSLEQLRKQAKELLRACRRGDADAAARIATVADRGAPPRPAALGDRGASSGPAAPAGRGAAPKLADAQLAIAREHGFASWPRLRSYVERVGAHGPGLQHAFRDDPGYYEERASGLLASALDGTPGAVAAFARDGAPLTPAGARAVVAREHGFDGWAALRDHVTTLRDGGEPFARAYRAVEAHDPVELRAQLDRFPDLAGARGTNGNDLLGMATATGDERLVALLLARGADPAAANAHGWTVLHQAAYVGSPALAQRLLDAGAPLAVAARGTGGTPLVVALFWGHAETADLLAGHGFAPGNLRVAAGLGRLDLVDALLPADAAPLAAAGAQRGFYRPHGGFPAWRPSADPHEVVDEALAWAARSGRLDALDLLVARGARVDADVYRGSALAWAAANGHADAIERLVALGADPNARTTFGGPEHGDGATALHLAAQYGRLDAIRALLRVGADPSIRDRLHDQPAAGWAEFAEQWAAAELLRERTHDAE
;
A
#
# COMPACT_ATOMS: atom_id res chain seq x y z
N MET A 1 29.51 -22.46 0.07
CA MET A 1 29.72 -21.14 0.72
C MET A 1 28.51 -20.29 0.39
N SER A 2 27.92 -19.60 1.37
CA SER A 2 26.67 -18.84 1.18
C SER A 2 26.83 -17.84 0.03
N ASN A 3 26.02 -17.96 -1.02
CA ASN A 3 26.06 -17.11 -2.21
C ASN A 3 25.33 -15.76 -1.98
N SER A 4 25.31 -15.30 -0.73
CA SER A 4 24.55 -14.12 -0.27
C SER A 4 25.38 -12.86 -0.48
N LEU A 5 24.80 -11.82 -1.08
CA LEU A 5 25.42 -10.49 -1.14
C LEU A 5 24.99 -9.67 0.08
N PRO A 6 25.94 -9.06 0.83
CA PRO A 6 25.62 -8.07 1.84
C PRO A 6 25.22 -6.72 1.22
N ALA A 7 24.70 -5.81 2.04
CA ALA A 7 24.03 -4.55 1.67
C ALA A 7 24.80 -3.70 0.66
N ALA A 8 26.13 -3.72 0.74
CA ALA A 8 27.00 -3.18 -0.28
C ALA A 8 28.08 -4.23 -0.55
N PRO A 9 27.92 -5.10 -1.56
CA PRO A 9 29.03 -5.97 -1.92
C PRO A 9 30.12 -5.05 -2.44
N SER A 10 31.33 -5.12 -1.87
CA SER A 10 32.39 -4.28 -2.41
C SER A 10 32.62 -4.71 -3.85
N LEU A 11 32.50 -3.77 -4.79
CA LEU A 11 32.82 -4.05 -6.19
C LEU A 11 34.26 -4.60 -6.32
N GLU A 12 35.14 -4.24 -5.40
CA GLU A 12 36.47 -4.83 -5.26
C GLU A 12 36.43 -6.33 -4.92
N GLN A 13 35.58 -6.75 -3.97
CA GLN A 13 35.37 -8.16 -3.63
C GLN A 13 34.82 -8.93 -4.83
N LEU A 14 33.82 -8.40 -5.55
CA LEU A 14 33.27 -9.04 -6.75
C LEU A 14 34.33 -9.16 -7.86
N ARG A 15 35.16 -8.13 -8.05
CA ARG A 15 36.29 -8.17 -8.99
C ARG A 15 37.33 -9.21 -8.57
N LYS A 16 37.60 -9.34 -7.27
CA LYS A 16 38.51 -10.34 -6.71
C LYS A 16 37.97 -11.75 -6.93
N GLN A 17 36.70 -12.00 -6.64
CA GLN A 17 36.02 -13.27 -6.91
C GLN A 17 36.08 -13.67 -8.38
N ALA A 18 35.81 -12.74 -9.31
CA ALA A 18 35.94 -13.03 -10.75
C ALA A 18 37.38 -13.39 -11.16
N LYS A 19 38.39 -12.71 -10.59
CA LYS A 19 39.82 -13.04 -10.81
C LYS A 19 40.17 -14.40 -10.24
N GLU A 20 39.67 -14.75 -9.06
CA GLU A 20 39.91 -16.04 -8.40
C GLU A 20 39.24 -17.19 -9.15
N LEU A 21 37.98 -17.01 -9.58
CA LEU A 21 37.25 -17.96 -10.42
C LEU A 21 38.00 -18.25 -11.72
N LEU A 22 38.48 -17.20 -12.41
CA LEU A 22 39.28 -17.34 -13.61
C LEU A 22 40.58 -18.11 -13.35
N ARG A 23 41.29 -17.78 -12.26
CA ARG A 23 42.53 -18.47 -11.88
C ARG A 23 42.28 -19.94 -11.55
N ALA A 24 41.19 -20.27 -10.87
CA ALA A 24 40.81 -21.65 -10.57
C ALA A 24 40.51 -22.44 -11.86
N CYS A 25 39.71 -21.88 -12.76
CA CYS A 25 39.40 -22.50 -14.05
C CYS A 25 40.69 -22.77 -14.87
N ARG A 26 41.63 -21.82 -14.89
CA ARG A 26 42.94 -22.00 -15.57
C ARG A 26 43.84 -23.05 -14.93
N ARG A 27 43.63 -23.39 -13.66
CA ARG A 27 44.32 -24.49 -12.97
C ARG A 27 43.65 -25.86 -13.19
N GLY A 28 42.57 -25.92 -13.97
CA GLY A 28 41.85 -27.16 -14.24
C GLY A 28 40.75 -27.49 -13.22
N ASP A 29 40.32 -26.52 -12.41
CA ASP A 29 39.17 -26.70 -11.52
C ASP A 29 37.87 -26.89 -12.34
N ALA A 30 37.26 -28.06 -12.22
CA ALA A 30 36.09 -28.46 -13.00
C ALA A 30 34.84 -27.64 -12.66
N ASP A 31 34.65 -27.28 -11.40
CA ASP A 31 33.51 -26.48 -10.95
C ASP A 31 33.64 -25.03 -11.46
N ALA A 32 34.83 -24.46 -11.38
CA ALA A 32 35.11 -23.13 -11.94
C ALA A 32 34.93 -23.11 -13.46
N ALA A 33 35.36 -24.17 -14.16
CA ALA A 33 35.15 -24.33 -15.59
C ALA A 33 33.65 -24.44 -15.94
N ALA A 34 32.89 -25.25 -15.20
CA ALA A 34 31.45 -25.38 -15.39
C ALA A 34 30.72 -24.05 -15.18
N ARG A 35 31.03 -23.32 -14.09
CA ARG A 35 30.45 -21.99 -13.80
C ARG A 35 30.66 -21.00 -14.94
N ILE A 36 31.86 -20.95 -15.52
CA ILE A 36 32.17 -20.07 -16.66
C ILE A 36 31.52 -20.57 -17.97
N ALA A 37 31.47 -21.88 -18.19
CA ALA A 37 30.88 -22.46 -19.40
C ALA A 37 29.35 -22.26 -19.47
N THR A 38 28.66 -22.38 -18.32
CA THR A 38 27.18 -22.25 -18.22
C THR A 38 26.68 -20.90 -18.76
N VAL A 39 27.53 -19.87 -18.70
CA VAL A 39 27.19 -18.51 -19.14
C VAL A 39 27.60 -18.19 -20.58
N ALA A 40 28.62 -18.88 -21.12
CA ALA A 40 29.11 -18.65 -22.48
C ALA A 40 28.11 -19.16 -23.54
N ASP A 41 27.31 -20.18 -23.21
CA ASP A 41 26.44 -20.88 -24.17
C ASP A 41 25.07 -20.19 -24.41
N ARG A 42 24.65 -19.26 -23.53
CA ARG A 42 23.35 -18.56 -23.64
C ARG A 42 23.39 -17.25 -24.45
N GLY A 43 24.48 -17.00 -25.18
CA GLY A 43 24.69 -15.81 -26.01
C GLY A 43 24.41 -15.97 -27.51
N ALA A 44 24.08 -17.17 -28.00
CA ALA A 44 23.76 -17.41 -29.41
C ALA A 44 22.24 -17.64 -29.59
N PRO A 45 21.58 -16.98 -30.56
CA PRO A 45 20.19 -17.32 -30.89
C PRO A 45 20.13 -18.78 -31.37
N PRO A 46 19.03 -19.52 -31.11
CA PRO A 46 18.86 -20.85 -31.68
C PRO A 46 18.86 -20.71 -33.21
N ARG A 47 19.80 -21.39 -33.88
CA ARG A 47 19.74 -21.54 -35.34
C ARG A 47 18.42 -22.27 -35.67
N PRO A 48 17.64 -21.78 -36.64
CA PRO A 48 16.46 -22.52 -37.08
C PRO A 48 16.89 -23.89 -37.60
N ALA A 49 16.23 -24.94 -37.13
CA ALA A 49 16.44 -26.30 -37.61
C ALA A 49 16.01 -26.37 -39.08
N ALA A 50 16.98 -26.49 -39.98
CA ALA A 50 16.71 -26.90 -41.35
C ALA A 50 16.35 -28.39 -41.32
N LEU A 51 15.14 -28.70 -41.79
CA LEU A 51 14.68 -30.04 -42.10
C LEU A 51 15.38 -30.57 -43.36
N GLY A 52 15.90 -31.80 -43.29
CA GLY A 52 16.47 -32.57 -44.40
C GLY A 52 17.97 -32.31 -44.58
N ASP A 53 18.86 -33.29 -44.69
CA ASP A 53 18.72 -34.60 -45.31
C ASP A 53 19.66 -35.62 -44.66
N ARG A 54 19.28 -36.90 -44.76
CA ARG A 54 19.94 -38.06 -44.15
C ARG A 54 21.22 -38.40 -44.92
N GLY A 55 22.30 -38.75 -44.21
CA GLY A 55 23.42 -39.45 -44.87
C GLY A 55 24.69 -39.63 -44.05
N ALA A 56 24.86 -40.86 -43.55
CA ALA A 56 26.12 -41.59 -43.42
C ALA A 56 27.15 -41.31 -42.29
N SER A 57 27.34 -42.40 -41.54
CA SER A 57 28.59 -42.95 -41.01
C SER A 57 29.20 -42.40 -39.71
N SER A 58 29.31 -43.35 -38.79
CA SER A 58 29.98 -43.34 -37.49
C SER A 58 31.49 -43.18 -37.60
N GLY A 59 32.03 -42.18 -36.92
CA GLY A 59 33.40 -42.14 -36.41
C GLY A 59 33.37 -41.61 -34.97
N PRO A 60 34.32 -41.98 -34.09
CA PRO A 60 34.35 -41.46 -32.73
C PRO A 60 34.55 -39.95 -32.80
N ALA A 61 33.58 -39.19 -32.31
CA ALA A 61 33.68 -37.75 -32.23
C ALA A 61 34.89 -37.38 -31.35
N ALA A 62 35.92 -36.84 -31.99
CA ALA A 62 36.99 -36.12 -31.33
C ALA A 62 36.38 -35.05 -30.40
N PRO A 63 37.01 -34.73 -29.26
CA PRO A 63 36.45 -33.74 -28.34
C PRO A 63 36.25 -32.43 -29.10
N ALA A 64 34.99 -32.00 -29.14
CA ALA A 64 34.58 -30.75 -29.74
C ALA A 64 35.49 -29.62 -29.26
N GLY A 65 36.01 -28.87 -30.24
CA GLY A 65 36.69 -27.58 -30.14
C GLY A 65 37.38 -27.23 -28.83
N ARG A 66 38.69 -26.99 -28.90
CA ARG A 66 39.38 -26.11 -27.94
C ARG A 66 38.65 -24.77 -27.91
N GLY A 67 37.67 -24.62 -27.02
CA GLY A 67 37.01 -23.36 -26.74
C GLY A 67 38.09 -22.34 -26.41
N ALA A 68 37.91 -21.10 -26.89
CA ALA A 68 38.84 -20.02 -26.59
C ALA A 68 39.12 -19.99 -25.07
N ALA A 69 40.39 -19.83 -24.69
CA ALA A 69 40.77 -19.83 -23.28
C ALA A 69 39.91 -18.82 -22.50
N PRO A 70 39.37 -19.20 -21.32
CA PRO A 70 38.43 -18.35 -20.58
C PRO A 70 39.07 -16.99 -20.26
N LYS A 71 38.28 -15.94 -20.47
CA LYS A 71 38.66 -14.54 -20.26
C LYS A 71 38.06 -14.04 -18.95
N LEU A 72 38.58 -12.91 -18.47
CA LEU A 72 38.03 -12.24 -17.28
C LEU A 72 36.57 -11.83 -17.47
N ALA A 73 36.19 -11.44 -18.69
CA ALA A 73 34.81 -11.09 -19.01
C ALA A 73 33.84 -12.26 -18.80
N ASP A 74 34.26 -13.50 -19.10
CA ASP A 74 33.44 -14.70 -18.93
C ASP A 74 33.24 -15.01 -17.44
N ALA A 75 34.31 -14.88 -16.64
CA ALA A 75 34.23 -15.02 -15.19
C ALA A 75 33.38 -13.90 -14.55
N GLN A 76 33.49 -12.66 -15.03
CA GLN A 76 32.65 -11.54 -14.58
C GLN A 76 31.17 -11.75 -14.92
N LEU A 77 30.88 -12.28 -16.11
CA LEU A 77 29.51 -12.63 -16.50
C LEU A 77 28.95 -13.77 -15.64
N ALA A 78 29.77 -14.77 -15.30
CA ALA A 78 29.39 -15.85 -14.37
C ALA A 78 28.98 -15.28 -13.01
N ILE A 79 29.83 -14.46 -12.40
CA ILE A 79 29.53 -13.78 -11.12
C ILE A 79 28.25 -12.93 -11.25
N ALA A 80 28.09 -12.17 -12.33
CA ALA A 80 26.86 -11.38 -12.54
C ALA A 80 25.59 -12.25 -12.55
N ARG A 81 25.62 -13.38 -13.25
CA ARG A 81 24.46 -14.29 -13.37
C ARG A 81 24.16 -15.05 -12.09
N GLU A 82 25.18 -15.42 -11.32
CA GLU A 82 25.02 -15.99 -9.97
C GLU A 82 24.23 -15.06 -9.04
N HIS A 83 24.39 -13.75 -9.23
CA HIS A 83 23.63 -12.71 -8.54
C HIS A 83 22.35 -12.29 -9.27
N GLY A 84 21.95 -12.99 -10.33
CA GLY A 84 20.71 -12.70 -11.06
C GLY A 84 20.77 -11.46 -11.97
N PHE A 85 21.97 -10.95 -12.30
CA PHE A 85 22.14 -9.83 -13.22
C PHE A 85 22.47 -10.31 -14.63
N ALA A 86 21.87 -9.67 -15.63
CA ALA A 86 22.06 -10.07 -17.02
C ALA A 86 23.49 -9.84 -17.55
N SER A 87 24.23 -8.91 -16.94
CA SER A 87 25.57 -8.56 -17.38
C SER A 87 26.38 -7.97 -16.24
N TRP A 88 27.72 -8.04 -16.35
CA TRP A 88 28.62 -7.41 -15.39
C TRP A 88 28.42 -5.88 -15.27
N PRO A 89 28.22 -5.11 -16.35
CA PRO A 89 27.90 -3.68 -16.22
C PRO A 89 26.65 -3.40 -15.39
N ARG A 90 25.60 -4.22 -15.49
CA ARG A 90 24.37 -4.06 -14.69
C ARG A 90 24.60 -4.35 -13.21
N LEU A 91 25.29 -5.45 -12.88
CA LEU A 91 25.69 -5.74 -11.49
C LEU A 91 26.54 -4.60 -10.93
N ARG A 92 27.56 -4.16 -11.67
CA ARG A 92 28.43 -3.06 -11.26
C ARG A 92 27.64 -1.78 -10.99
N SER A 93 26.76 -1.36 -11.91
CA SER A 93 25.96 -0.14 -11.76
C SER A 93 25.05 -0.21 -10.53
N TYR A 94 24.41 -1.35 -10.27
CA TYR A 94 23.63 -1.57 -9.06
C TYR A 94 24.49 -1.40 -7.80
N VAL A 95 25.62 -2.10 -7.74
CA VAL A 95 26.50 -2.10 -6.58
C VAL A 95 27.10 -0.73 -6.30
N GLU A 96 27.54 -0.02 -7.35
CA GLU A 96 28.04 1.34 -7.24
C GLU A 96 26.94 2.29 -6.75
N ARG A 97 25.70 2.17 -7.26
CA ARG A 97 24.58 3.02 -6.84
C ARG A 97 24.20 2.77 -5.37
N VAL A 98 24.09 1.50 -4.96
CA VAL A 98 23.81 1.13 -3.57
C VAL A 98 24.94 1.57 -2.64
N GLY A 99 26.20 1.37 -3.03
CA GLY A 99 27.35 1.80 -2.24
C GLY A 99 27.46 3.33 -2.09
N ALA A 100 27.11 4.09 -3.12
CA ALA A 100 27.18 5.55 -3.09
C ALA A 100 26.09 6.21 -2.23
N HIS A 101 24.88 5.62 -2.18
CA HIS A 101 23.72 6.21 -1.52
C HIS A 101 23.39 5.56 -0.16
N GLY A 102 23.91 4.35 0.09
CA GLY A 102 23.75 3.65 1.35
C GLY A 102 22.28 3.29 1.67
N PRO A 103 21.93 3.17 2.96
CA PRO A 103 20.61 2.68 3.39
C PRO A 103 19.45 3.66 3.11
N GLY A 104 19.75 4.91 2.74
CA GLY A 104 18.75 5.90 2.36
C GLY A 104 18.24 5.76 0.92
N LEU A 105 18.88 4.92 0.10
CA LEU A 105 18.49 4.69 -1.29
C LEU A 105 17.09 4.06 -1.38
N GLN A 106 16.23 4.66 -2.21
CA GLN A 106 14.96 4.04 -2.60
C GLN A 106 15.16 3.20 -3.86
N HIS A 107 14.71 1.95 -3.82
CA HIS A 107 14.77 1.03 -4.95
C HIS A 107 13.53 1.16 -5.83
N ALA A 108 13.76 1.37 -7.11
CA ALA A 108 12.71 1.28 -8.12
C ALA A 108 12.24 -0.17 -8.23
N PHE A 109 10.92 -0.38 -8.24
CA PHE A 109 10.31 -1.72 -8.22
C PHE A 109 9.18 -1.91 -9.22
N ARG A 110 8.50 -0.83 -9.62
CA ARG A 110 7.61 -0.80 -10.79
C ARG A 110 8.43 -0.55 -12.04
N ASP A 111 8.05 -1.17 -13.15
CA ASP A 111 8.64 -0.98 -14.48
C ASP A 111 7.92 0.06 -15.33
N ASP A 112 6.84 0.64 -14.81
CA ASP A 112 6.10 1.74 -15.42
C ASP A 112 6.65 3.11 -14.97
N PRO A 113 7.17 3.95 -15.90
CA PRO A 113 7.53 5.33 -15.59
C PRO A 113 6.37 6.20 -15.08
N GLY A 114 5.12 5.91 -15.49
CA GLY A 114 3.92 6.63 -15.08
C GLY A 114 3.72 6.59 -13.57
N TYR A 115 3.92 5.42 -12.96
CA TYR A 115 3.94 5.26 -11.51
C TYR A 115 4.86 6.29 -10.82
N TYR A 116 6.10 6.48 -11.28
CA TYR A 116 7.03 7.41 -10.62
C TYR A 116 6.66 8.87 -10.88
N GLU A 117 6.03 9.16 -12.01
CA GLU A 117 5.51 10.49 -12.37
C GLU A 117 4.38 10.90 -11.41
N GLU A 118 3.48 9.97 -11.09
CA GLU A 118 2.46 10.17 -10.07
C GLU A 118 3.07 10.37 -8.67
N ARG A 119 4.14 9.63 -8.33
CA ARG A 119 4.83 9.80 -7.04
C ARG A 119 5.49 11.18 -6.93
N ALA A 120 6.10 11.68 -8.02
CA ALA A 120 6.62 13.03 -8.08
C ALA A 120 5.50 14.07 -7.91
N SER A 121 4.36 13.87 -8.58
CA SER A 121 3.19 14.75 -8.48
C SER A 121 2.61 14.77 -7.06
N GLY A 122 2.46 13.61 -6.43
CA GLY A 122 2.01 13.47 -5.04
C GLY A 122 2.99 14.06 -4.02
N LEU A 123 4.30 13.94 -4.26
CA LEU A 123 5.33 14.58 -3.45
C LEU A 123 5.21 16.12 -3.52
N LEU A 124 5.03 16.67 -4.72
CA LEU A 124 4.81 18.10 -4.91
C LEU A 124 3.55 18.59 -4.20
N ALA A 125 2.42 17.91 -4.40
CA ALA A 125 1.17 18.25 -3.73
C ALA A 125 1.32 18.24 -2.19
N SER A 126 1.98 17.20 -1.66
CA SER A 126 2.25 17.09 -0.23
C SER A 126 3.14 18.22 0.30
N ALA A 127 4.13 18.66 -0.49
CA ALA A 127 5.01 19.77 -0.12
C ALA A 127 4.29 21.12 -0.14
N LEU A 128 3.42 21.34 -1.14
CA LEU A 128 2.57 22.53 -1.22
C LEU A 128 1.57 22.61 -0.05
N ASP A 129 1.09 21.46 0.44
CA ASP A 129 0.28 21.34 1.65
C ASP A 129 1.07 21.61 2.96
N GLY A 130 2.38 21.80 2.88
CA GLY A 130 3.25 21.98 4.04
C GLY A 130 3.54 20.69 4.81
N THR A 131 3.37 19.51 4.19
CA THR A 131 3.68 18.23 4.84
C THR A 131 5.18 18.18 5.17
N PRO A 132 5.58 18.06 6.46
CA PRO A 132 6.97 18.25 6.86
C PRO A 132 7.98 17.37 6.10
N GLY A 133 7.67 16.09 5.92
CA GLY A 133 8.54 15.15 5.19
C GLY A 133 8.71 15.50 3.71
N ALA A 134 7.63 15.96 3.05
CA ALA A 134 7.69 16.37 1.65
C ALA A 134 8.47 17.67 1.49
N VAL A 135 8.22 18.67 2.35
CA VAL A 135 8.99 19.93 2.37
C VAL A 135 10.48 19.66 2.61
N ALA A 136 10.80 18.78 3.55
CA ALA A 136 12.18 18.39 3.84
C ALA A 136 12.87 17.72 2.65
N ALA A 137 12.16 16.93 1.85
CA ALA A 137 12.72 16.27 0.66
C ALA A 137 13.15 17.29 -0.42
N PHE A 138 12.34 18.32 -0.69
CA PHE A 138 12.73 19.40 -1.60
C PHE A 138 13.88 20.25 -1.03
N ALA A 139 13.83 20.56 0.26
CA ALA A 139 14.86 21.37 0.93
C ALA A 139 16.23 20.70 0.93
N ARG A 140 16.28 19.40 1.26
CA ARG A 140 17.50 18.57 1.24
C ARG A 140 18.23 18.65 -0.10
N ASP A 141 17.46 18.72 -1.18
CA ASP A 141 17.97 18.67 -2.55
C ASP A 141 18.08 20.05 -3.22
N GLY A 142 17.70 21.14 -2.51
CA GLY A 142 17.62 22.48 -3.08
C GLY A 142 16.69 22.59 -4.29
N ALA A 143 15.67 21.73 -4.38
CA ALA A 143 14.76 21.66 -5.52
C ALA A 143 13.61 22.67 -5.38
N PRO A 144 13.21 23.36 -6.47
CA PRO A 144 12.05 24.24 -6.43
C PRO A 144 10.75 23.43 -6.32
N LEU A 145 9.70 24.00 -5.71
CA LEU A 145 8.36 23.40 -5.62
C LEU A 145 7.63 23.48 -6.98
N THR A 146 8.16 22.77 -7.96
CA THR A 146 7.61 22.66 -9.32
C THR A 146 7.59 21.18 -9.74
N PRO A 147 6.81 20.80 -10.77
CA PRO A 147 6.83 19.42 -11.29
C PRO A 147 8.24 18.94 -11.68
N ALA A 148 9.05 19.83 -12.26
CA ALA A 148 10.44 19.52 -12.60
C ALA A 148 11.31 19.29 -11.35
N GLY A 149 11.15 20.12 -10.32
CA GLY A 149 11.84 19.94 -9.05
C GLY A 149 11.45 18.64 -8.36
N ALA A 150 10.16 18.28 -8.38
CA ALA A 150 9.66 17.04 -7.79
C ALA A 150 10.26 15.79 -8.46
N ARG A 151 10.28 15.76 -9.81
CA ARG A 151 10.94 14.70 -10.58
C ARG A 151 12.43 14.59 -10.25
N ALA A 152 13.10 15.73 -10.04
CA ALA A 152 14.51 15.76 -9.67
C ALA A 152 14.74 15.17 -8.27
N VAL A 153 13.86 15.47 -7.30
CA VAL A 153 13.91 14.87 -5.97
C VAL A 153 13.72 13.36 -6.05
N VAL A 154 12.67 12.89 -6.75
CA VAL A 154 12.41 11.46 -6.92
C VAL A 154 13.60 10.77 -7.61
N ALA A 155 14.18 11.35 -8.65
CA ALA A 155 15.36 10.78 -9.31
C ALA A 155 16.54 10.59 -8.34
N ARG A 156 16.85 11.62 -7.54
CA ARG A 156 17.96 11.57 -6.56
C ARG A 156 17.70 10.60 -5.42
N GLU A 157 16.46 10.49 -4.94
CA GLU A 157 16.09 9.48 -3.93
C GLU A 157 16.31 8.04 -4.42
N HIS A 158 16.28 7.83 -5.74
CA HIS A 158 16.60 6.55 -6.39
C HIS A 158 18.06 6.43 -6.87
N GLY A 159 18.89 7.44 -6.54
CA GLY A 159 20.31 7.47 -6.85
C GLY A 159 20.65 7.81 -8.29
N PHE A 160 19.82 8.60 -8.96
CA PHE A 160 20.05 9.08 -10.33
C PHE A 160 20.16 10.60 -10.38
N ASP A 161 21.07 11.11 -11.22
CA ASP A 161 21.35 12.54 -11.38
C ASP A 161 20.18 13.32 -12.00
N GLY A 162 19.24 12.63 -12.65
CA GLY A 162 18.10 13.27 -13.30
C GLY A 162 17.00 12.31 -13.70
N TRP A 163 15.84 12.90 -14.00
CA TRP A 163 14.60 12.18 -14.32
C TRP A 163 14.74 11.23 -15.51
N ALA A 164 15.45 11.64 -16.57
CA ALA A 164 15.67 10.81 -17.74
C ALA A 164 16.42 9.52 -17.40
N ALA A 165 17.47 9.60 -16.57
CA ALA A 165 18.24 8.43 -16.15
C ALA A 165 17.41 7.47 -15.28
N LEU A 166 16.58 8.00 -14.37
CA LEU A 166 15.64 7.17 -13.61
C LEU A 166 14.63 6.48 -14.54
N ARG A 167 14.03 7.21 -15.49
CA ARG A 167 13.06 6.65 -16.44
C ARG A 167 13.67 5.53 -17.28
N ASP A 168 14.85 5.77 -17.85
CA ASP A 168 15.55 4.76 -18.63
C ASP A 168 15.82 3.52 -17.77
N HIS A 169 16.29 3.70 -16.52
CA HIS A 169 16.48 2.61 -15.59
C HIS A 169 15.19 1.82 -15.32
N VAL A 170 14.09 2.50 -15.00
CA VAL A 170 12.79 1.89 -14.70
C VAL A 170 12.33 0.96 -15.83
N THR A 171 12.45 1.40 -17.09
CA THR A 171 12.05 0.56 -18.24
C THR A 171 12.85 -0.73 -18.37
N THR A 172 14.07 -0.78 -17.83
CA THR A 172 14.90 -2.01 -17.85
C THR A 172 14.50 -3.04 -16.79
N LEU A 173 13.63 -2.68 -15.83
CA LEU A 173 13.25 -3.57 -14.74
C LEU A 173 12.39 -4.77 -15.18
N ARG A 174 11.75 -4.68 -16.34
CA ARG A 174 11.00 -5.77 -16.98
C ARG A 174 11.90 -6.94 -17.40
N ASP A 175 13.15 -6.66 -17.76
CA ASP A 175 14.10 -7.64 -18.31
C ASP A 175 14.96 -8.32 -17.23
N GLY A 176 14.30 -8.80 -16.16
CA GLY A 176 14.94 -9.52 -15.04
C GLY A 176 15.23 -8.67 -13.80
N GLY A 177 15.03 -7.34 -13.86
CA GLY A 177 14.95 -6.40 -12.73
C GLY A 177 16.15 -6.35 -11.77
N GLU A 178 16.13 -5.38 -10.88
CA GLU A 178 17.01 -5.37 -9.72
C GLU A 178 16.44 -6.26 -8.59
N PRO A 179 17.25 -6.64 -7.58
CA PRO A 179 16.83 -7.56 -6.53
C PRO A 179 15.53 -7.15 -5.81
N PHE A 180 15.39 -5.87 -5.47
CA PHE A 180 14.18 -5.37 -4.81
C PHE A 180 12.95 -5.49 -5.72
N ALA A 181 13.06 -5.15 -7.01
CA ALA A 181 11.97 -5.30 -7.98
C ALA A 181 11.53 -6.76 -8.16
N ARG A 182 12.48 -7.72 -8.14
CA ARG A 182 12.15 -9.15 -8.16
C ARG A 182 11.45 -9.61 -6.89
N ALA A 183 11.95 -9.21 -5.72
CA ALA A 183 11.32 -9.54 -4.44
C ALA A 183 9.90 -8.95 -4.35
N TYR A 184 9.72 -7.73 -4.85
CA TYR A 184 8.41 -7.11 -4.96
C TYR A 184 7.46 -7.90 -5.86
N ARG A 185 7.90 -8.32 -7.04
CA ARG A 185 7.08 -9.17 -7.92
C ARG A 185 6.68 -10.49 -7.26
N ALA A 186 7.56 -11.08 -6.46
CA ALA A 186 7.21 -12.27 -5.68
C ALA A 186 6.14 -11.98 -4.63
N VAL A 187 6.18 -10.78 -4.01
CA VAL A 187 5.12 -10.31 -3.10
C VAL A 187 3.79 -10.16 -3.84
N GLU A 188 3.77 -9.49 -4.99
CA GLU A 188 2.55 -9.32 -5.80
C GLU A 188 2.00 -10.65 -6.31
N ALA A 189 2.87 -11.60 -6.63
CA ALA A 189 2.50 -12.93 -7.10
C ALA A 189 2.12 -13.90 -5.97
N HIS A 190 2.13 -13.46 -4.71
CA HIS A 190 1.89 -14.33 -3.54
C HIS A 190 2.82 -15.56 -3.50
N ASP A 191 4.09 -15.38 -3.91
CA ASP A 191 5.09 -16.44 -4.05
C ASP A 191 6.12 -16.40 -2.90
N PRO A 192 5.91 -17.15 -1.81
CA PRO A 192 6.86 -17.20 -0.71
C PRO A 192 8.16 -17.96 -1.07
N VAL A 193 8.16 -18.79 -2.11
CA VAL A 193 9.34 -19.55 -2.53
C VAL A 193 10.31 -18.63 -3.25
N GLU A 194 9.83 -17.87 -4.22
CA GLU A 194 10.66 -16.89 -4.92
C GLU A 194 11.10 -15.75 -4.00
N LEU A 195 10.20 -15.25 -3.13
CA LEU A 195 10.57 -14.23 -2.14
C LEU A 195 11.69 -14.74 -1.21
N ARG A 196 11.60 -16.00 -0.75
CA ARG A 196 12.65 -16.63 0.05
C ARG A 196 13.96 -16.72 -0.72
N ALA A 197 13.92 -17.14 -1.98
CA ALA A 197 15.11 -17.22 -2.82
C ALA A 197 15.78 -15.84 -3.01
N GLN A 198 14.99 -14.77 -3.16
CA GLN A 198 15.53 -13.41 -3.21
C GLN A 198 16.14 -12.98 -1.87
N LEU A 199 15.48 -13.23 -0.74
CA LEU A 199 15.98 -12.87 0.59
C LEU A 199 17.21 -13.71 1.01
N ASP A 200 17.31 -14.97 0.60
CA ASP A 200 18.50 -15.81 0.86
C ASP A 200 19.72 -15.29 0.08
N ARG A 201 19.48 -14.82 -1.15
CA ARG A 201 20.52 -14.23 -2.01
C ARG A 201 20.88 -12.80 -1.62
N PHE A 202 19.91 -12.03 -1.13
CA PHE A 202 20.05 -10.62 -0.75
C PHE A 202 19.36 -10.37 0.60
N PRO A 203 19.98 -10.74 1.73
CA PRO A 203 19.37 -10.64 3.06
C PRO A 203 18.90 -9.22 3.41
N ASP A 204 19.64 -8.20 2.98
CA ASP A 204 19.35 -6.80 3.32
C ASP A 204 18.08 -6.26 2.63
N LEU A 205 17.50 -6.99 1.67
CA LEU A 205 16.19 -6.63 1.11
C LEU A 205 15.10 -6.56 2.18
N ALA A 206 15.23 -7.29 3.28
CA ALA A 206 14.28 -7.23 4.39
C ALA A 206 14.18 -5.82 5.03
N GLY A 207 15.27 -5.05 5.02
CA GLY A 207 15.32 -3.67 5.51
C GLY A 207 15.42 -2.61 4.42
N ALA A 208 15.40 -3.01 3.15
CA ALA A 208 15.50 -2.09 2.02
C ALA A 208 14.19 -1.33 1.80
N ARG A 209 14.32 -0.13 1.23
CA ARG A 209 13.20 0.77 0.95
C ARG A 209 12.96 0.87 -0.54
N GLY A 210 11.72 0.75 -0.96
CA GLY A 210 11.24 1.12 -2.28
C GLY A 210 10.80 2.57 -2.34
N THR A 211 10.21 2.96 -3.47
CA THR A 211 9.59 4.26 -3.70
C THR A 211 8.60 4.68 -2.60
N ASN A 212 8.65 5.95 -2.19
CA ASN A 212 7.98 6.54 -1.02
C ASN A 212 8.39 5.92 0.33
N GLY A 213 9.54 5.23 0.37
CA GLY A 213 10.03 4.57 1.58
C GLY A 213 9.26 3.32 1.98
N ASN A 214 8.40 2.78 1.11
CA ASN A 214 7.69 1.52 1.37
C ASN A 214 8.68 0.35 1.34
N ASP A 215 8.66 -0.51 2.34
CA ASP A 215 9.48 -1.73 2.37
C ASP A 215 8.67 -2.97 1.92
N LEU A 216 9.35 -4.11 1.80
CA LEU A 216 8.69 -5.36 1.41
C LEU A 216 7.68 -5.84 2.46
N LEU A 217 7.88 -5.56 3.74
CA LEU A 217 6.98 -5.97 4.82
C LEU A 217 5.64 -5.24 4.74
N GLY A 218 5.65 -3.93 4.51
CA GLY A 218 4.48 -3.12 4.26
C GLY A 218 3.76 -3.53 2.99
N MET A 219 4.50 -3.79 1.91
CA MET A 219 3.93 -4.28 0.65
C MET A 219 3.27 -5.66 0.81
N ALA A 220 3.91 -6.59 1.52
CA ALA A 220 3.33 -7.91 1.81
C ALA A 220 2.11 -7.82 2.73
N THR A 221 2.12 -6.92 3.72
CA THR A 221 0.96 -6.67 4.59
C THR A 221 -0.22 -6.14 3.78
N ALA A 222 0.04 -5.33 2.75
CA ALA A 222 -1.00 -4.79 1.88
C ALA A 222 -1.71 -5.84 1.02
N THR A 223 -1.06 -6.99 0.74
CA THR A 223 -1.69 -8.08 0.00
C THR A 223 -2.53 -9.01 0.87
N GLY A 224 -2.45 -8.87 2.20
CA GLY A 224 -3.16 -9.77 3.12
C GLY A 224 -2.46 -11.13 3.35
N ASP A 225 -1.31 -11.39 2.72
CA ASP A 225 -0.67 -12.71 2.77
C ASP A 225 0.21 -12.90 4.02
N GLU A 226 -0.35 -13.55 5.03
CA GLU A 226 0.35 -13.86 6.29
C GLU A 226 1.66 -14.64 6.11
N ARG A 227 1.78 -15.45 5.05
CA ARG A 227 2.99 -16.28 4.82
C ARG A 227 4.16 -15.41 4.41
N LEU A 228 3.90 -14.41 3.57
CA LEU A 228 4.92 -13.44 3.14
C LEU A 228 5.35 -12.55 4.30
N VAL A 229 4.39 -12.08 5.11
CA VAL A 229 4.66 -11.29 6.31
C VAL A 229 5.50 -12.09 7.31
N ALA A 230 5.13 -13.34 7.60
CA ALA A 230 5.90 -14.20 8.49
C ALA A 230 7.32 -14.46 7.96
N LEU A 231 7.48 -14.66 6.65
CA LEU A 231 8.78 -14.82 6.03
C LEU A 231 9.65 -13.56 6.21
N LEU A 232 9.12 -12.38 5.93
CA LEU A 232 9.88 -11.13 6.03
C LEU A 232 10.29 -10.81 7.48
N LEU A 233 9.39 -10.99 8.44
CA LEU A 233 9.70 -10.87 9.87
C LEU A 233 10.81 -11.86 10.29
N ALA A 234 10.72 -13.12 9.85
CA ALA A 234 11.75 -14.13 10.12
C ALA A 234 13.11 -13.80 9.47
N ARG A 235 13.15 -12.88 8.49
CA ARG A 235 14.37 -12.36 7.86
C ARG A 235 14.80 -11.01 8.40
N GLY A 236 14.22 -10.56 9.52
CA GLY A 236 14.65 -9.36 10.23
C GLY A 236 14.08 -8.07 9.67
N ALA A 237 12.98 -8.11 8.90
CA ALA A 237 12.24 -6.91 8.57
C ALA A 237 11.73 -6.23 9.85
N ASP A 238 11.95 -4.93 9.97
CA ASP A 238 11.60 -4.15 11.16
C ASP A 238 10.11 -3.78 11.17
N PRO A 239 9.29 -4.30 12.10
CA PRO A 239 7.87 -3.98 12.17
C PRO A 239 7.60 -2.54 12.67
N ALA A 240 8.61 -1.82 13.16
CA ALA A 240 8.51 -0.40 13.50
C ALA A 240 8.81 0.53 12.31
N ALA A 241 9.32 0.01 11.21
CA ALA A 241 9.66 0.81 10.04
C ALA A 241 8.41 1.51 9.48
N ALA A 242 8.56 2.80 9.21
CA ALA A 242 7.56 3.63 8.56
C ALA A 242 8.02 4.05 7.17
N ASN A 243 7.05 4.21 6.26
CA ASN A 243 7.30 4.83 4.96
C ASN A 243 7.42 6.37 5.10
N ALA A 244 7.60 7.08 3.99
CA ALA A 244 7.79 8.54 3.97
C ALA A 244 6.60 9.34 4.55
N HIS A 245 5.45 8.70 4.82
CA HIS A 245 4.27 9.31 5.41
C HIS A 245 4.05 8.95 6.88
N GLY A 246 5.01 8.27 7.52
CA GLY A 246 4.85 7.74 8.88
C GLY A 246 4.00 6.47 8.95
N TRP A 247 3.55 5.94 7.80
CA TRP A 247 2.69 4.77 7.74
C TRP A 247 3.49 3.50 8.00
N THR A 248 3.13 2.78 9.06
CA THR A 248 3.78 1.52 9.46
C THR A 248 2.99 0.31 8.95
N VAL A 249 3.58 -0.87 9.08
CA VAL A 249 2.93 -2.15 8.77
C VAL A 249 1.65 -2.38 9.57
N LEU A 250 1.58 -1.88 10.81
CA LEU A 250 0.36 -2.00 11.62
C LEU A 250 -0.77 -1.08 11.11
N HIS A 251 -0.43 0.10 10.57
CA HIS A 251 -1.41 0.91 9.84
C HIS A 251 -1.90 0.19 8.59
N GLN A 252 -1.03 -0.54 7.89
CA GLN A 252 -1.41 -1.32 6.71
C GLN A 252 -2.35 -2.47 7.07
N ALA A 253 -2.08 -3.22 8.14
CA ALA A 253 -2.97 -4.27 8.63
C ALA A 253 -4.34 -3.71 9.06
N ALA A 254 -4.34 -2.55 9.73
CA ALA A 254 -5.55 -1.83 10.09
C ALA A 254 -6.35 -1.35 8.88
N TYR A 255 -5.69 -0.91 7.81
CA TYR A 255 -6.33 -0.48 6.57
C TYR A 255 -6.97 -1.64 5.79
N VAL A 256 -6.28 -2.77 5.74
CA VAL A 256 -6.79 -4.01 5.13
C VAL A 256 -7.92 -4.62 5.96
N GLY A 257 -7.94 -4.37 7.28
CA GLY A 257 -8.96 -4.89 8.19
C GLY A 257 -8.72 -6.35 8.56
N SER A 258 -7.47 -6.76 8.74
CA SER A 258 -7.11 -8.14 9.11
C SER A 258 -6.65 -8.25 10.58
N PRO A 259 -7.50 -8.82 11.47
CA PRO A 259 -7.11 -9.06 12.86
C PRO A 259 -5.90 -10.00 12.99
N ALA A 260 -5.82 -11.03 12.14
CA ALA A 260 -4.72 -11.99 12.16
C ALA A 260 -3.36 -11.35 11.83
N LEU A 261 -3.32 -10.47 10.82
CA LEU A 261 -2.12 -9.71 10.50
C LEU A 261 -1.78 -8.70 11.61
N ALA A 262 -2.77 -7.99 12.14
CA ALA A 262 -2.57 -7.06 13.24
C ALA A 262 -1.96 -7.77 14.46
N GLN A 263 -2.51 -8.91 14.87
CA GLN A 263 -1.98 -9.71 15.98
C GLN A 263 -0.53 -10.14 15.72
N ARG A 264 -0.25 -10.71 14.55
CA ARG A 264 1.10 -11.16 14.19
C ARG A 264 2.13 -10.03 14.25
N LEU A 265 1.76 -8.85 13.77
CA LEU A 265 2.62 -7.68 13.78
C LEU A 265 2.84 -7.16 15.21
N LEU A 266 1.81 -7.17 16.05
CA LEU A 266 1.95 -6.84 17.48
C LEU A 266 2.86 -7.83 18.22
N ASP A 267 2.71 -9.13 17.95
CA ASP A 267 3.57 -10.19 18.50
C ASP A 267 5.04 -9.99 18.07
N ALA A 268 5.26 -9.43 16.88
CA ALA A 268 6.58 -9.08 16.38
C ALA A 268 7.11 -7.73 16.94
N GLY A 269 6.34 -7.01 17.75
CA GLY A 269 6.74 -5.75 18.37
C GLY A 269 6.39 -4.50 17.55
N ALA A 270 5.45 -4.57 16.62
CA ALA A 270 4.97 -3.39 15.90
C ALA A 270 4.38 -2.35 16.87
N PRO A 271 4.77 -1.07 16.76
CA PRO A 271 4.34 -0.04 17.70
C PRO A 271 2.87 0.37 17.45
N LEU A 272 2.06 0.34 18.52
CA LEU A 272 0.60 0.53 18.48
C LEU A 272 0.16 2.00 18.30
N ALA A 273 0.91 2.96 18.85
CA ALA A 273 0.48 4.36 18.99
C ALA A 273 1.27 5.34 18.09
N VAL A 274 1.77 4.88 16.94
CA VAL A 274 2.45 5.74 15.97
C VAL A 274 1.42 6.52 15.17
N ALA A 275 1.57 7.83 15.06
CA ALA A 275 0.71 8.66 14.22
C ALA A 275 1.27 8.78 12.80
N ALA A 276 0.46 8.48 11.80
CA ALA A 276 0.73 8.73 10.38
C ALA A 276 -0.29 9.72 9.82
N ARG A 277 0.08 10.44 8.75
CA ARG A 277 -0.85 11.29 7.95
C ARG A 277 -1.62 12.37 8.74
N GLY A 278 -1.14 12.76 9.93
CA GLY A 278 -1.77 13.76 10.78
C GLY A 278 -1.74 13.34 12.25
N THR A 279 -2.07 14.26 13.16
CA THR A 279 -2.13 13.93 14.59
C THR A 279 -3.25 12.92 14.86
N GLY A 280 -2.93 11.92 15.68
CA GLY A 280 -3.86 10.85 16.07
C GLY A 280 -4.21 9.85 14.97
N GLY A 281 -3.53 9.86 13.82
CA GLY A 281 -3.70 8.85 12.79
C GLY A 281 -2.99 7.55 13.14
N THR A 282 -3.43 6.90 14.22
CA THR A 282 -2.88 5.63 14.69
C THR A 282 -3.47 4.45 13.92
N PRO A 283 -2.86 3.25 13.98
CA PRO A 283 -3.44 2.03 13.42
C PRO A 283 -4.89 1.81 13.87
N LEU A 284 -5.21 2.03 15.15
CA LEU A 284 -6.59 1.94 15.64
C LEU A 284 -7.54 2.91 14.92
N VAL A 285 -7.12 4.17 14.76
CA VAL A 285 -7.91 5.18 14.07
C VAL A 285 -8.09 4.84 12.59
N VAL A 286 -7.10 4.21 11.94
CA VAL A 286 -7.24 3.70 10.58
C VAL A 286 -8.27 2.58 10.49
N ALA A 287 -8.24 1.60 11.41
CA ALA A 287 -9.21 0.51 11.42
C ALA A 287 -10.64 1.04 11.62
N LEU A 288 -10.84 1.93 12.59
CA LEU A 288 -12.12 2.58 12.86
C LEU A 288 -12.60 3.46 11.69
N PHE A 289 -11.70 4.15 11.00
CA PHE A 289 -12.06 4.97 9.83
C PHE A 289 -12.69 4.13 8.71
N TRP A 290 -12.23 2.89 8.54
CA TRP A 290 -12.74 1.97 7.53
C TRP A 290 -13.80 0.99 8.05
N GLY A 291 -14.31 1.19 9.27
CA GLY A 291 -15.33 0.33 9.85
C GLY A 291 -14.86 -1.09 10.16
N HIS A 292 -13.55 -1.33 10.23
CA HIS A 292 -12.96 -2.63 10.52
C HIS A 292 -13.04 -2.97 12.02
N ALA A 293 -14.26 -3.15 12.52
CA ALA A 293 -14.59 -3.24 13.94
C ALA A 293 -13.78 -4.31 14.67
N GLU A 294 -13.63 -5.52 14.11
CA GLU A 294 -12.85 -6.60 14.73
C GLU A 294 -11.37 -6.25 14.88
N THR A 295 -10.79 -5.60 13.86
CA THR A 295 -9.38 -5.16 13.92
C THR A 295 -9.22 -4.00 14.90
N ALA A 296 -10.19 -3.08 14.94
CA ALA A 296 -10.21 -1.99 15.90
C ALA A 296 -10.32 -2.49 17.35
N ASP A 297 -11.20 -3.47 17.62
CA ASP A 297 -11.38 -4.07 18.94
C ASP A 297 -10.11 -4.81 19.39
N LEU A 298 -9.47 -5.56 18.49
CA LEU A 298 -8.18 -6.20 18.75
C LEU A 298 -7.12 -5.16 19.14
N LEU A 299 -6.94 -4.12 18.33
CA LEU A 299 -5.96 -3.06 18.61
C LEU A 299 -6.26 -2.35 19.93
N ALA A 300 -7.53 -2.03 20.19
CA ALA A 300 -7.96 -1.39 21.43
C ALA A 300 -7.72 -2.26 22.68
N GLY A 301 -7.73 -3.59 22.54
CA GLY A 301 -7.34 -4.53 23.59
C GLY A 301 -5.88 -4.39 24.03
N HIS A 302 -4.99 -3.89 23.16
CA HIS A 302 -3.61 -3.55 23.48
C HIS A 302 -3.41 -2.08 23.89
N GLY A 303 -4.35 -1.20 23.54
CA GLY A 303 -4.35 0.22 23.87
C GLY A 303 -5.15 1.05 22.86
N PHE A 304 -5.75 2.15 23.32
CA PHE A 304 -6.73 2.91 22.53
C PHE A 304 -6.34 4.38 22.27
N ALA A 305 -5.10 4.65 21.88
CA ALA A 305 -4.67 6.01 21.56
C ALA A 305 -5.10 6.46 20.14
N PRO A 306 -5.61 7.69 19.96
CA PRO A 306 -5.93 8.68 21.00
C PRO A 306 -7.25 8.37 21.72
N GLY A 307 -7.32 8.62 23.04
CA GLY A 307 -8.53 8.44 23.84
C GLY A 307 -9.51 9.61 23.71
N ASN A 308 -9.95 9.91 22.49
CA ASN A 308 -10.87 11.01 22.18
C ASN A 308 -12.29 10.48 21.88
N LEU A 309 -13.25 11.39 21.67
CA LEU A 309 -14.67 11.02 21.61
C LEU A 309 -15.00 10.15 20.40
N ARG A 310 -14.38 10.41 19.24
CA ARG A 310 -14.58 9.60 18.03
C ARG A 310 -14.06 8.17 18.18
N VAL A 311 -12.95 7.98 18.88
CA VAL A 311 -12.41 6.64 19.17
C VAL A 311 -13.30 5.91 20.17
N ALA A 312 -13.74 6.60 21.23
CA ALA A 312 -14.68 6.03 22.19
C ALA A 312 -15.99 5.57 21.52
N ALA A 313 -16.55 6.41 20.65
CA ALA A 313 -17.77 6.12 19.91
C ALA A 313 -17.61 4.96 18.92
N GLY A 314 -16.55 4.96 18.11
CA GLY A 314 -16.27 3.87 17.16
C GLY A 314 -16.02 2.51 17.83
N LEU A 315 -15.46 2.52 19.04
CA LEU A 315 -15.30 1.31 19.87
C LEU A 315 -16.56 0.94 20.67
N GLY A 316 -17.61 1.77 20.69
CA GLY A 316 -18.79 1.54 21.51
C GLY A 316 -18.52 1.63 23.02
N ARG A 317 -17.48 2.36 23.44
CA ARG A 317 -17.07 2.50 24.84
C ARG A 317 -17.87 3.61 25.52
N LEU A 318 -19.10 3.28 25.94
CA LEU A 318 -20.05 4.22 26.54
C LEU A 318 -19.48 4.92 27.79
N ASP A 319 -18.68 4.22 28.58
CA ASP A 319 -17.97 4.77 29.74
C ASP A 319 -17.05 5.95 29.37
N LEU A 320 -16.36 5.83 28.23
CA LEU A 320 -15.50 6.88 27.71
C LEU A 320 -16.30 8.00 27.02
N VAL A 321 -17.41 7.65 26.36
CA VAL A 321 -18.34 8.65 25.80
C VAL A 321 -18.88 9.53 26.93
N ASP A 322 -19.35 8.94 28.04
CA ASP A 322 -19.83 9.69 29.21
C ASP A 322 -18.75 10.55 29.85
N ALA A 323 -17.53 10.04 29.95
CA ALA A 323 -16.41 10.80 30.51
C ALA A 323 -16.01 12.00 29.64
N LEU A 324 -16.11 11.89 28.32
CA LEU A 324 -15.68 12.93 27.35
C LEU A 324 -16.81 13.89 26.95
N LEU A 325 -18.06 13.43 27.05
CA LEU A 325 -19.28 14.16 26.76
C LEU A 325 -20.30 13.91 27.88
N PRO A 326 -20.16 14.58 29.04
CA PRO A 326 -21.09 14.43 30.14
C PRO A 326 -22.51 14.86 29.75
N ALA A 327 -23.51 14.31 30.43
CA ALA A 327 -24.90 14.74 30.26
C ALA A 327 -25.05 16.25 30.49
N ASP A 328 -25.79 16.92 29.61
CA ASP A 328 -26.11 18.35 29.68
C ASP A 328 -24.89 19.30 29.72
N ALA A 329 -23.73 18.85 29.25
CA ALA A 329 -22.51 19.64 29.20
C ALA A 329 -21.87 19.64 27.80
N ALA A 330 -21.08 20.68 27.52
CA ALA A 330 -20.27 20.71 26.31
C ALA A 330 -19.17 19.61 26.34
N PRO A 331 -18.72 19.11 25.17
CA PRO A 331 -17.62 18.16 25.10
C PRO A 331 -16.37 18.71 25.80
N LEU A 332 -15.67 17.86 26.55
CA LEU A 332 -14.39 18.23 27.15
C LEU A 332 -13.34 18.48 26.06
N ALA A 333 -12.31 19.28 26.33
CA ALA A 333 -11.24 19.54 25.35
C ALA A 333 -10.57 18.24 24.84
N ALA A 334 -10.47 17.23 25.70
CA ALA A 334 -9.96 15.90 25.34
C ALA A 334 -10.82 15.16 24.30
N ALA A 335 -12.13 15.44 24.24
CA ALA A 335 -13.05 14.88 23.24
C ALA A 335 -12.58 15.19 21.81
N GLY A 336 -12.00 16.39 21.62
CA GLY A 336 -11.50 16.89 20.35
C GLY A 336 -10.00 16.67 20.11
N ALA A 337 -9.28 15.99 20.99
CA ALA A 337 -7.82 15.89 20.90
C ALA A 337 -7.36 15.00 19.73
N GLN A 338 -6.27 15.38 19.07
CA GLN A 338 -5.58 14.56 18.05
C GLN A 338 -6.50 14.07 16.91
N ARG A 339 -7.32 14.98 16.35
CA ARG A 339 -8.22 14.71 15.22
C ARG A 339 -7.62 15.10 13.85
N GLY A 340 -6.30 15.25 13.77
CA GLY A 340 -5.61 15.70 12.54
C GLY A 340 -5.56 14.65 11.44
N PHE A 341 -5.84 13.38 11.76
CA PHE A 341 -5.99 12.32 10.76
C PHE A 341 -7.40 12.27 10.19
N TYR A 342 -7.48 12.44 8.87
CA TYR A 342 -8.69 12.35 8.06
C TYR A 342 -8.44 11.79 6.64
N ARG A 343 -7.17 11.62 6.23
CA ARG A 343 -6.80 11.16 4.88
C ARG A 343 -5.85 9.95 4.93
N PRO A 344 -6.34 8.72 4.71
CA PRO A 344 -5.45 7.55 4.61
C PRO A 344 -4.54 7.63 3.37
N HIS A 345 -5.01 8.25 2.27
CA HIS A 345 -4.24 8.49 1.06
C HIS A 345 -4.61 9.81 0.39
N GLY A 346 -3.84 10.22 -0.63
CA GLY A 346 -3.97 11.54 -1.29
C GLY A 346 -5.22 11.71 -2.16
N GLY A 347 -6.08 10.70 -2.29
CA GLY A 347 -7.36 10.80 -3.00
C GLY A 347 -8.46 11.49 -2.20
N PHE A 348 -8.26 11.66 -0.88
CA PHE A 348 -9.16 12.44 -0.05
C PHE A 348 -8.72 13.91 -0.03
N PRO A 349 -9.66 14.87 -0.22
CA PRO A 349 -9.34 16.28 -0.19
C PRO A 349 -8.84 16.69 1.19
N ALA A 350 -8.07 17.78 1.24
CA ALA A 350 -7.67 18.35 2.52
C ALA A 350 -8.90 18.72 3.36
N TRP A 351 -8.83 18.41 4.65
CA TRP A 351 -9.85 18.68 5.64
C TRP A 351 -9.20 19.28 6.89
N ARG A 352 -9.93 20.18 7.56
CA ARG A 352 -9.54 20.77 8.83
C ARG A 352 -10.78 20.87 9.71
N PRO A 353 -10.65 20.67 11.03
CA PRO A 353 -11.76 20.91 11.95
C PRO A 353 -12.33 22.31 11.77
N SER A 354 -13.64 22.42 11.75
CA SER A 354 -14.29 23.73 11.80
C SER A 354 -14.19 24.34 13.20
N ALA A 355 -14.62 25.60 13.32
CA ALA A 355 -14.74 26.26 14.61
C ALA A 355 -16.01 25.83 15.38
N ASP A 356 -16.86 24.98 14.79
CA ASP A 356 -18.09 24.51 15.44
C ASP A 356 -17.75 23.47 16.53
N PRO A 357 -17.99 23.77 17.82
CA PRO A 357 -17.72 22.82 18.88
C PRO A 357 -18.61 21.56 18.80
N HIS A 358 -19.77 21.63 18.14
CA HIS A 358 -20.63 20.46 17.92
C HIS A 358 -20.08 19.47 16.89
N GLU A 359 -19.15 19.89 16.03
CA GLU A 359 -18.52 19.01 15.03
C GLU A 359 -17.89 17.77 15.69
N VAL A 360 -17.36 17.89 16.91
CA VAL A 360 -16.76 16.77 17.66
C VAL A 360 -17.79 15.69 18.00
N VAL A 361 -19.00 16.10 18.34
CA VAL A 361 -20.10 15.21 18.72
C VAL A 361 -20.69 14.54 17.48
N ASP A 362 -20.93 15.35 16.44
CA ASP A 362 -21.42 14.85 15.16
C ASP A 362 -20.40 13.89 14.52
N GLU A 363 -19.10 14.19 14.63
CA GLU A 363 -18.05 13.27 14.20
C GLU A 363 -18.17 11.95 14.92
N ALA A 364 -18.29 11.98 16.24
CA ALA A 364 -18.36 10.78 17.04
C ALA A 364 -19.54 9.90 16.60
N LEU A 365 -20.68 10.51 16.26
CA LEU A 365 -21.84 9.79 15.71
C LEU A 365 -21.50 9.08 14.40
N ALA A 366 -20.82 9.77 13.48
CA ALA A 366 -20.37 9.16 12.23
C ALA A 366 -19.38 8.00 12.47
N TRP A 367 -18.49 8.08 13.46
CA TRP A 367 -17.55 7.00 13.80
C TRP A 367 -18.24 5.79 14.45
N ALA A 368 -19.24 6.01 15.32
CA ALA A 368 -20.10 4.93 15.83
C ALA A 368 -20.86 4.25 14.69
N ALA A 369 -21.38 5.02 13.73
CA ALA A 369 -22.13 4.52 12.59
C ALA A 369 -21.25 3.68 11.64
N ARG A 370 -20.01 4.12 11.37
CA ARG A 370 -19.01 3.36 10.60
C ARG A 370 -18.72 1.97 11.16
N SER A 371 -18.87 1.79 12.47
CA SER A 371 -18.52 0.56 13.19
C SER A 371 -19.75 -0.17 13.73
N GLY A 372 -20.97 0.25 13.37
CA GLY A 372 -22.22 -0.39 13.79
C GLY A 372 -22.50 -0.35 15.30
N ARG A 373 -22.02 0.64 16.04
CA ARG A 373 -22.13 0.70 17.51
C ARG A 373 -23.45 1.33 17.96
N LEU A 374 -24.54 0.55 17.96
CA LEU A 374 -25.91 1.04 18.18
C LEU A 374 -26.10 1.83 19.49
N ASP A 375 -25.61 1.30 20.63
CA ASP A 375 -25.77 1.98 21.92
C ASP A 375 -25.03 3.34 21.96
N ALA A 376 -23.91 3.45 21.24
CA ALA A 376 -23.19 4.71 21.10
C ALA A 376 -23.95 5.71 20.21
N LEU A 377 -24.64 5.24 19.16
CA LEU A 377 -25.53 6.08 18.35
C LEU A 377 -26.63 6.70 19.22
N ASP A 378 -27.31 5.85 19.99
CA ASP A 378 -28.40 6.27 20.88
C ASP A 378 -27.93 7.30 21.90
N LEU A 379 -26.80 7.01 22.54
CA LEU A 379 -26.21 7.89 23.54
C LEU A 379 -25.82 9.24 22.92
N LEU A 380 -25.14 9.24 21.78
CA LEU A 380 -24.68 10.49 21.14
C LEU A 380 -25.84 11.36 20.66
N VAL A 381 -26.90 10.78 20.09
CA VAL A 381 -28.10 11.53 19.71
C VAL A 381 -28.81 12.07 20.95
N ALA A 382 -28.92 11.29 22.02
CA ALA A 382 -29.44 11.77 23.30
C ALA A 382 -28.59 12.92 23.90
N ARG A 383 -27.30 12.99 23.54
CA ARG A 383 -26.37 14.07 23.92
C ARG A 383 -26.28 15.20 22.88
N GLY A 384 -27.22 15.25 21.94
CA GLY A 384 -27.37 16.36 20.99
C GLY A 384 -26.54 16.24 19.72
N ALA A 385 -26.06 15.05 19.35
CA ALA A 385 -25.50 14.83 18.01
C ALA A 385 -26.56 15.11 16.94
N ARG A 386 -26.19 15.90 15.92
CA ARG A 386 -27.05 16.17 14.76
C ARG A 386 -26.98 14.98 13.81
N VAL A 387 -28.10 14.26 13.70
CA VAL A 387 -28.17 12.99 12.98
C VAL A 387 -27.77 13.12 11.49
N ASP A 388 -28.23 14.19 10.83
CA ASP A 388 -27.95 14.46 9.41
C ASP A 388 -26.74 15.38 9.18
N ALA A 389 -25.90 15.61 10.19
CA ALA A 389 -24.70 16.41 9.99
C ALA A 389 -23.76 15.76 8.96
N ASP A 390 -23.45 16.49 7.89
CA ASP A 390 -22.46 16.10 6.87
C ASP A 390 -21.04 16.46 7.35
N VAL A 391 -20.66 15.90 8.50
CA VAL A 391 -19.31 16.03 9.03
C VAL A 391 -18.39 15.07 8.30
N TYR A 392 -17.26 15.57 7.81
CA TYR A 392 -16.29 14.75 7.06
C TYR A 392 -16.82 14.18 5.75
N ARG A 393 -17.67 14.92 5.03
CA ARG A 393 -18.13 14.47 3.70
C ARG A 393 -18.82 13.11 3.80
N GLY A 394 -19.83 13.02 4.62
CA GLY A 394 -20.65 11.86 4.88
C GLY A 394 -21.47 12.07 6.14
N SER A 395 -22.80 11.99 6.05
CA SER A 395 -23.64 11.83 7.24
C SER A 395 -23.35 10.50 7.94
N ALA A 396 -23.76 10.36 9.20
CA ALA A 396 -23.67 9.08 9.92
C ALA A 396 -24.35 7.94 9.13
N LEU A 397 -25.50 8.22 8.51
CA LEU A 397 -26.24 7.27 7.68
C LEU A 397 -25.46 6.85 6.43
N ALA A 398 -24.82 7.80 5.75
CA ALA A 398 -23.98 7.55 4.58
C ALA A 398 -22.81 6.61 4.93
N TRP A 399 -22.18 6.83 6.09
CA TRP A 399 -21.07 5.99 6.56
C TRP A 399 -21.52 4.59 7.03
N ALA A 400 -22.66 4.45 7.70
CA ALA A 400 -23.24 3.15 8.02
C ALA A 400 -23.55 2.33 6.74
N ALA A 401 -24.09 3.01 5.72
CA ALA A 401 -24.42 2.41 4.43
C ALA A 401 -23.19 1.93 3.67
N ALA A 402 -22.13 2.74 3.58
CA ALA A 402 -20.87 2.35 2.93
C ALA A 402 -20.22 1.10 3.57
N ASN A 403 -20.33 0.97 4.89
CA ASN A 403 -19.79 -0.16 5.66
C ASN A 403 -20.76 -1.34 5.78
N GLY A 404 -22.00 -1.21 5.30
CA GLY A 404 -22.96 -2.31 5.28
C GLY A 404 -23.67 -2.59 6.61
N HIS A 405 -23.68 -1.64 7.55
CA HIS A 405 -24.31 -1.82 8.86
C HIS A 405 -25.82 -1.59 8.81
N ALA A 406 -26.57 -2.60 8.38
CA ALA A 406 -28.03 -2.56 8.24
C ALA A 406 -28.75 -2.13 9.54
N ASP A 407 -28.37 -2.67 10.69
CA ASP A 407 -29.00 -2.32 11.97
C ASP A 407 -28.74 -0.85 12.36
N ALA A 408 -27.55 -0.34 12.05
CA ALA A 408 -27.22 1.06 12.29
C ALA A 408 -28.01 2.01 11.38
N ILE A 409 -28.26 1.61 10.13
CA ILE A 409 -29.11 2.34 9.18
C ILE A 409 -30.53 2.47 9.74
N GLU A 410 -31.14 1.35 10.12
CA GLU A 410 -32.49 1.34 10.68
C GLU A 410 -32.57 2.18 11.95
N ARG A 411 -31.55 2.06 12.81
CA ARG A 411 -31.50 2.82 14.06
C ARG A 411 -31.36 4.32 13.82
N LEU A 412 -30.48 4.75 12.92
CA LEU A 412 -30.28 6.17 12.59
C LEU A 412 -31.56 6.81 12.04
N VAL A 413 -32.29 6.11 11.15
CA VAL A 413 -33.59 6.63 10.66
C VAL A 413 -34.62 6.67 11.79
N ALA A 414 -34.66 5.68 12.68
CA ALA A 414 -35.50 5.74 13.87
C ALA A 414 -35.13 6.89 14.84
N LEU A 415 -33.88 7.34 14.82
CA LEU A 415 -33.39 8.52 15.54
C LEU A 415 -33.63 9.84 14.79
N GLY A 416 -34.22 9.78 13.60
CA GLY A 416 -34.62 10.95 12.81
C GLY A 416 -33.74 11.29 11.61
N ALA A 417 -32.83 10.40 11.19
CA ALA A 417 -32.09 10.59 9.94
C ALA A 417 -33.02 10.60 8.73
N ASP A 418 -32.82 11.52 7.79
CA ASP A 418 -33.50 11.47 6.50
C ASP A 418 -32.84 10.41 5.59
N PRO A 419 -33.53 9.32 5.21
CA PRO A 419 -32.98 8.29 4.33
C PRO A 419 -32.59 8.82 2.93
N ASN A 420 -33.12 9.98 2.55
CA ASN A 420 -32.91 10.63 1.25
C ASN A 420 -31.97 11.85 1.33
N ALA A 421 -31.35 12.09 2.49
CA ALA A 421 -30.39 13.16 2.67
C ALA A 421 -29.24 13.03 1.66
N ARG A 422 -28.91 14.16 1.02
CA ARG A 422 -27.78 14.27 0.10
C ARG A 422 -26.51 14.61 0.85
N THR A 423 -25.43 13.93 0.51
CA THR A 423 -24.10 14.06 1.12
C THR A 423 -23.07 14.57 0.12
N THR A 424 -21.87 14.90 0.63
CA THR A 424 -20.70 15.31 -0.17
C THR A 424 -19.58 14.25 -0.18
N PHE A 425 -19.95 12.96 -0.14
CA PHE A 425 -19.04 11.84 0.15
C PHE A 425 -17.87 11.69 -0.82
N GLY A 426 -16.64 11.62 -0.28
CA GLY A 426 -15.43 11.45 -1.08
C GLY A 426 -14.74 12.77 -1.47
N GLY A 427 -14.28 12.86 -2.72
CA GLY A 427 -13.48 13.98 -3.24
C GLY A 427 -14.26 14.94 -4.14
N PRO A 428 -13.63 16.01 -4.67
CA PRO A 428 -14.30 16.97 -5.56
C PRO A 428 -14.94 16.35 -6.80
N GLU A 429 -14.47 15.18 -7.22
CA GLU A 429 -14.94 14.44 -8.39
C GLU A 429 -15.77 13.20 -7.98
N HIS A 430 -16.22 13.10 -6.73
CA HIS A 430 -17.02 11.98 -6.25
C HIS A 430 -18.07 12.40 -5.22
N GLY A 431 -19.25 11.76 -5.29
CA GLY A 431 -20.28 11.79 -4.26
C GLY A 431 -20.90 13.13 -3.89
N ASP A 432 -20.78 14.16 -4.74
CA ASP A 432 -21.63 15.34 -4.62
C ASP A 432 -23.08 15.00 -4.97
N GLY A 433 -23.97 15.20 -3.99
CA GLY A 433 -25.41 14.97 -4.14
C GLY A 433 -25.81 13.51 -4.11
N ALA A 434 -24.89 12.61 -3.76
CA ALA A 434 -25.17 11.21 -3.51
C ALA A 434 -26.01 11.03 -2.23
N THR A 435 -26.67 9.88 -2.09
CA THR A 435 -27.39 9.47 -0.86
C THR A 435 -26.71 8.24 -0.23
N ALA A 436 -27.14 7.86 0.97
CA ALA A 436 -26.68 6.61 1.59
C ALA A 436 -26.88 5.38 0.69
N LEU A 437 -27.96 5.35 -0.11
CA LEU A 437 -28.25 4.26 -1.03
C LEU A 437 -27.24 4.15 -2.19
N HIS A 438 -26.73 5.28 -2.70
CA HIS A 438 -25.67 5.30 -3.70
C HIS A 438 -24.39 4.64 -3.17
N LEU A 439 -24.03 4.92 -1.90
CA LEU A 439 -22.84 4.36 -1.27
C LEU A 439 -23.00 2.86 -0.97
N ALA A 440 -24.16 2.44 -0.44
CA ALA A 440 -24.45 1.02 -0.26
C ALA A 440 -24.38 0.24 -1.59
N ALA A 441 -24.86 0.85 -2.68
CA ALA A 441 -24.82 0.30 -4.03
C ALA A 441 -23.39 0.17 -4.58
N GLN A 442 -22.59 1.23 -4.49
CA GLN A 442 -21.17 1.22 -4.93
C GLN A 442 -20.35 0.12 -4.26
N TYR A 443 -20.58 -0.12 -2.96
CA TYR A 443 -19.83 -1.13 -2.20
C TYR A 443 -20.54 -2.49 -2.15
N GLY A 444 -21.62 -2.69 -2.90
CA GLY A 444 -22.32 -3.97 -3.01
C GLY A 444 -22.95 -4.46 -1.70
N ARG A 445 -23.31 -3.55 -0.80
CA ARG A 445 -23.80 -3.86 0.55
C ARG A 445 -25.28 -4.25 0.51
N LEU A 446 -25.57 -5.47 0.07
CA LEU A 446 -26.95 -5.95 -0.18
C LEU A 446 -27.90 -5.76 1.01
N ASP A 447 -27.46 -6.08 2.23
CA ASP A 447 -28.31 -5.95 3.42
C ASP A 447 -28.55 -4.48 3.80
N ALA A 448 -27.56 -3.61 3.60
CA ALA A 448 -27.74 -2.17 3.77
C ALA A 448 -28.67 -1.58 2.71
N ILE A 449 -28.59 -2.02 1.45
CA ILE A 449 -29.54 -1.63 0.39
C ILE A 449 -30.96 -2.00 0.80
N ARG A 450 -31.17 -3.26 1.23
CA ARG A 450 -32.49 -3.72 1.70
C ARG A 450 -32.99 -2.93 2.90
N ALA A 451 -32.12 -2.61 3.86
CA ALA A 451 -32.46 -1.80 5.02
C ALA A 451 -32.89 -0.39 4.62
N LEU A 452 -32.10 0.29 3.79
CA LEU A 452 -32.40 1.63 3.27
C LEU A 452 -33.75 1.68 2.53
N LEU A 453 -34.01 0.71 1.65
CA LEU A 453 -35.30 0.64 0.94
C LEU A 453 -36.47 0.40 1.92
N ARG A 454 -36.28 -0.42 2.95
CA ARG A 454 -37.30 -0.66 3.99
C ARG A 454 -37.65 0.59 4.79
N VAL A 455 -36.67 1.47 5.03
CA VAL A 455 -36.86 2.73 5.76
C VAL A 455 -37.18 3.93 4.86
N GLY A 456 -37.49 3.69 3.58
CA GLY A 456 -38.01 4.72 2.67
C GLY A 456 -36.98 5.48 1.85
N ALA A 457 -35.78 4.92 1.64
CA ALA A 457 -34.83 5.47 0.68
C ALA A 457 -35.36 5.34 -0.75
N ASP A 458 -35.29 6.43 -1.52
CA ASP A 458 -35.74 6.54 -2.90
C ASP A 458 -34.60 6.15 -3.87
N PRO A 459 -34.72 5.00 -4.59
CA PRO A 459 -33.71 4.55 -5.54
C PRO A 459 -33.63 5.40 -6.82
N SER A 460 -34.61 6.29 -7.06
CA SER A 460 -34.66 7.14 -8.25
C SER A 460 -33.82 8.42 -8.13
N ILE A 461 -33.41 8.81 -6.91
CA ILE A 461 -32.57 9.99 -6.69
C ILE A 461 -31.27 9.83 -7.47
N ARG A 462 -30.88 10.89 -8.19
CA ARG A 462 -29.65 10.97 -8.97
C ARG A 462 -28.59 11.85 -8.29
N ASP A 463 -27.33 11.46 -8.40
CA ASP A 463 -26.19 12.29 -7.97
C ASP A 463 -26.01 13.54 -8.86
N ARG A 464 -25.24 14.54 -8.41
CA ARG A 464 -25.06 15.80 -9.15
C ARG A 464 -23.97 15.77 -10.20
N LEU A 465 -22.99 14.87 -10.09
CA LEU A 465 -21.80 14.87 -10.94
C LEU A 465 -22.04 14.12 -12.25
N HIS A 466 -22.73 12.99 -12.17
CA HIS A 466 -22.90 12.06 -13.28
C HIS A 466 -24.37 11.79 -13.62
N ASP A 467 -25.29 12.40 -12.87
CA ASP A 467 -26.73 12.20 -13.02
C ASP A 467 -27.09 10.70 -13.00
N GLN A 468 -26.47 9.92 -12.10
CA GLN A 468 -26.72 8.49 -11.97
C GLN A 468 -27.53 8.17 -10.72
N PRO A 469 -28.51 7.25 -10.79
CA PRO A 469 -29.14 6.69 -9.60
C PRO A 469 -28.23 5.65 -8.94
N ALA A 470 -28.63 5.17 -7.76
CA ALA A 470 -27.88 4.16 -7.01
C ALA A 470 -27.57 2.88 -7.83
N ALA A 471 -28.49 2.45 -8.72
CA ALA A 471 -28.24 1.32 -9.60
C ALA A 471 -27.05 1.56 -10.56
N GLY A 472 -26.93 2.78 -11.12
CA GLY A 472 -25.81 3.14 -11.99
C GLY A 472 -24.48 3.17 -11.25
N TRP A 473 -24.48 3.57 -9.97
CA TRP A 473 -23.30 3.48 -9.10
C TRP A 473 -22.87 2.03 -8.87
N ALA A 474 -23.82 1.12 -8.64
CA ALA A 474 -23.53 -0.31 -8.53
C ALA A 474 -22.94 -0.87 -9.84
N GLU A 475 -23.49 -0.51 -11.00
CA GLU A 475 -22.99 -0.97 -12.31
C GLU A 475 -21.58 -0.45 -12.59
N PHE A 476 -21.32 0.84 -12.33
CA PHE A 476 -19.98 1.42 -12.46
C PHE A 476 -18.94 0.74 -11.56
N ALA A 477 -19.35 0.34 -10.35
CA ALA A 477 -18.50 -0.37 -9.40
C ALA A 477 -18.53 -1.91 -9.57
N GLU A 478 -19.12 -2.41 -10.65
CA GLU A 478 -19.25 -3.84 -11.00
C GLU A 478 -19.96 -4.68 -9.92
N GLN A 479 -20.83 -4.05 -9.13
CA GLN A 479 -21.65 -4.68 -8.10
C GLN A 479 -22.99 -5.17 -8.68
N TRP A 480 -22.92 -6.16 -9.59
CA TRP A 480 -24.07 -6.58 -10.39
C TRP A 480 -25.29 -7.03 -9.58
N ALA A 481 -25.09 -7.73 -8.46
CA ALA A 481 -26.19 -8.14 -7.59
C ALA A 481 -26.90 -6.95 -6.92
N ALA A 482 -26.16 -5.88 -6.60
CA ALA A 482 -26.75 -4.65 -6.08
C ALA A 482 -27.53 -3.90 -7.17
N ALA A 483 -26.99 -3.84 -8.38
CA ALA A 483 -27.66 -3.22 -9.53
C ALA A 483 -28.99 -3.93 -9.86
N GLU A 484 -28.98 -5.27 -9.89
CA GLU A 484 -30.18 -6.08 -10.11
C GLU A 484 -31.25 -5.83 -9.04
N LEU A 485 -30.86 -5.92 -7.75
CA LEU A 485 -31.74 -5.65 -6.61
C LEU A 485 -32.42 -4.27 -6.69
N LEU A 486 -31.69 -3.25 -7.13
CA LEU A 486 -32.20 -1.89 -7.26
C LEU A 486 -33.13 -1.72 -8.47
N ARG A 487 -32.86 -2.41 -9.58
CA ARG A 487 -33.70 -2.35 -10.80
C ARG A 487 -35.04 -3.05 -10.63
N GLU A 488 -35.10 -4.18 -9.93
CA GLU A 488 -36.36 -4.88 -9.67
C GLU A 488 -37.35 -3.99 -8.91
N ARG A 489 -36.85 -3.18 -7.98
CA ARG A 489 -37.68 -2.32 -7.12
C ARG A 489 -38.06 -0.97 -7.72
N THR A 490 -37.38 -0.50 -8.76
CA THR A 490 -37.83 0.67 -9.52
C THR A 490 -39.00 0.35 -10.44
N HIS A 491 -39.17 -0.89 -10.88
CA HIS A 491 -40.29 -1.30 -11.75
C HIS A 491 -41.60 -1.55 -10.98
N ASP A 492 -41.54 -1.77 -9.66
CA ASP A 492 -42.73 -1.96 -8.81
C ASP A 492 -43.39 -0.64 -8.37
N ALA A 493 -42.77 0.51 -8.67
CA ALA A 493 -43.20 1.85 -8.25
C ALA A 493 -43.79 2.71 -9.39
N GLU A 494 -43.79 2.20 -10.62
CA GLU A 494 -44.50 2.75 -11.79
C GLU A 494 -45.84 2.02 -11.99
#